data_AF-A0A061N4Z0-F1
#
_entry.id   AF-A0A061N4Z0-F1
#
_cell.length_a   1.000
_cell.length_b   1.000
_cell.length_c   1.000
_cell.angle_alpha   90.00
_cell.angle_beta   90.00
_cell.angle_gamma   90.00
#
_symmetry.space_group_name_H-M   'P 1'
#
loop_
_entity.id
_entity.type
_entity.pdbx_description
1 polymer ?
#
loop_
_entity_poly.entity_id
_entity_poly.type
_entity_poly.pdbx_seq_one_letter_code
_entity_poly.pdbx_strand_id
1 'polypeptide(L)' 'MIVEMNAKSILKDLQKEADVSHTDLTTAKTEQADLYIGSDDIVNNLQDGSRHVVGLKNLLDKNELREVLDQNL' A
#
# COMPACT_ATOMS: atom_id res chain seq x y z
N MET A 1 -10.13 4.38 5.07
CA MET A 1 -9.87 4.69 6.51
C MET A 1 -8.46 5.28 6.69
N ILE A 2 -8.11 5.88 7.85
CA ILE A 2 -6.89 6.69 8.15
C ILE A 2 -5.63 6.40 7.30
N VAL A 3 -5.27 5.13 7.07
CA VAL A 3 -4.13 4.73 6.22
C VAL A 3 -4.25 5.28 4.79
N GLU A 4 -5.42 5.15 4.16
CA GLU A 4 -5.73 5.67 2.83
C GLU A 4 -5.57 7.20 2.78
N MET A 5 -6.04 7.90 3.82
CA MET A 5 -5.90 9.35 3.92
C MET A 5 -4.44 9.76 4.07
N ASN A 6 -3.66 9.01 4.84
CA ASN A 6 -2.22 9.23 4.99
C ASN A 6 -1.48 8.98 3.67
N ALA A 7 -1.78 7.87 2.97
CA ALA A 7 -1.21 7.57 1.66
C ALA A 7 -1.50 8.69 0.65
N LYS A 8 -2.77 9.11 0.52
CA LYS A 8 -3.17 10.22 -0.35
C LYS A 8 -2.46 11.53 0.01
N SER A 9 -2.33 11.84 1.29
CA SER A 9 -1.59 13.04 1.74
C SER A 9 -0.11 12.96 1.35
N ILE A 10 0.54 11.81 1.57
CA ILE A 10 1.95 11.60 1.24
C ILE A 10 2.18 11.70 -0.27
N LEU A 11 1.32 11.08 -1.08
CA LEU A 11 1.39 11.16 -2.55
C LEU A 11 1.31 12.60 -3.04
N LYS A 12 0.38 13.38 -2.44
CA LYS A 12 0.26 14.81 -2.72
C LYS A 12 1.54 15.58 -2.35
N ASP A 13 2.17 15.26 -1.22
CA ASP A 13 3.43 15.86 -0.78
C ASP A 13 4.63 15.43 -1.66
N LEU A 14 4.56 14.25 -2.27
CA LEU A 14 5.54 13.74 -3.24
C LEU A 14 5.27 14.25 -4.66
N GLN A 15 4.18 15.00 -4.87
CA GLN A 15 3.69 15.43 -6.19
C GLN A 15 3.48 14.26 -7.17
N LYS A 16 3.10 13.08 -6.66
CA LYS A 16 2.74 11.89 -7.45
C LYS A 16 1.22 11.75 -7.53
N GLU A 17 0.70 11.49 -8.72
CA GLU A 17 -0.72 11.15 -8.92
C GLU A 17 -0.89 9.63 -8.90
N ALA A 18 -1.65 9.11 -7.92
CA ALA A 18 -2.01 7.70 -7.85
C ALA A 18 -3.42 7.55 -7.27
N ASP A 19 -4.14 6.53 -7.75
CA ASP A 19 -5.40 6.13 -7.16
C ASP A 19 -5.14 5.24 -5.95
N VAL A 20 -5.74 5.60 -4.82
CA VAL A 20 -5.57 4.85 -3.56
C VAL A 20 -6.94 4.39 -3.12
N SER A 21 -7.16 3.07 -3.20
CA SER A 21 -8.32 2.38 -2.66
C SER A 21 -7.95 1.62 -1.39
N HIS A 22 -8.94 1.42 -0.52
CA HIS A 22 -8.80 0.55 0.64
C HIS A 22 -9.74 -0.63 0.47
N THR A 23 -9.20 -1.84 0.57
CA THR A 23 -9.92 -3.09 0.39
C THR A 23 -9.42 -4.13 1.41
N ASP A 24 -10.18 -5.19 1.62
CA ASP A 24 -9.78 -6.30 2.49
C ASP A 24 -8.88 -7.31 1.77
N LEU A 25 -8.22 -8.21 2.52
CA LEU A 25 -7.30 -9.22 1.98
C LEU A 25 -7.95 -10.14 0.93
N THR A 26 -9.22 -10.50 1.12
CA THR A 26 -9.92 -11.42 0.22
C THR A 26 -10.23 -10.73 -1.10
N THR A 27 -10.71 -9.49 -1.03
CA THR A 27 -11.01 -8.67 -2.20
C THR A 27 -9.73 -8.27 -2.94
N ALA A 28 -8.65 -7.93 -2.22
CA ALA A 28 -7.34 -7.62 -2.80
C ALA A 28 -6.75 -8.74 -3.67
N LYS A 29 -7.10 -10.01 -3.41
CA LYS A 29 -6.69 -11.15 -4.23
C LYS A 29 -7.35 -11.19 -5.60
N THR A 30 -8.49 -10.53 -5.78
CA THR A 30 -9.20 -10.48 -7.06
C THR A 30 -9.09 -9.14 -7.76
N GLU A 31 -8.86 -8.07 -7.01
CA GLU A 31 -8.64 -6.72 -7.53
C GLU A 31 -7.22 -6.60 -8.09
N GLN A 32 -7.03 -5.77 -9.13
CA GLN A 32 -5.72 -5.50 -9.74
C GLN A 32 -5.22 -4.12 -9.32
N ALA A 33 -3.99 -4.05 -8.84
CA ALA A 33 -3.28 -2.82 -8.52
C ALA A 33 -1.80 -2.98 -8.88
N ASP A 34 -1.12 -1.87 -9.17
CA ASP A 34 0.32 -1.86 -9.41
C ASP A 34 1.11 -2.14 -8.12
N LEU A 35 0.57 -1.70 -6.98
CA LEU A 35 1.20 -1.84 -5.67
C LEU A 35 0.15 -2.15 -4.60
N TYR A 36 0.39 -3.23 -3.84
CA TYR A 36 -0.39 -3.60 -2.67
C TYR A 36 0.41 -3.32 -1.42
N ILE A 37 -0.20 -2.58 -0.48
CA ILE A 37 0.43 -2.23 0.79
C ILE A 37 -0.41 -2.81 1.92
N GLY A 38 0.23 -3.52 2.84
CA GLY A 38 -0.42 -4.10 4.01
C GLY A 38 0.60 -4.34 5.13
N SER A 39 0.13 -4.78 6.30
CA SER A 39 1.06 -5.19 7.35
C SER A 39 1.78 -6.47 6.93
N ASP A 40 3.05 -6.61 7.32
CA ASP A 40 3.91 -7.76 6.99
C ASP A 40 3.21 -9.11 7.24
N ASP A 41 2.52 -9.24 8.37
CA ASP A 41 1.79 -10.46 8.75
C ASP A 41 0.65 -10.82 7.77
N ILE A 42 0.03 -9.82 7.14
CA ILE A 42 -1.12 -9.98 6.24
C ILE A 42 -0.66 -10.18 4.80
N VAL A 43 0.32 -9.40 4.35
CA VAL A 43 0.74 -9.40 2.93
C VAL A 43 1.44 -10.69 2.51
N ASN A 44 2.02 -11.44 3.45
CA ASN A 44 2.57 -12.76 3.17
C ASN A 44 1.51 -13.72 2.60
N ASN A 45 0.22 -13.51 2.87
CA ASN A 45 -0.89 -14.28 2.30
C ASN A 45 -1.36 -13.78 0.91
N LEU A 46 -0.83 -12.65 0.47
CA LEU A 46 -1.11 -12.00 -0.82
C LEU A 46 -0.01 -12.25 -1.86
N GLN A 47 1.18 -12.67 -1.42
CA GLN A 47 2.28 -13.02 -2.32
C GLN A 47 1.94 -14.31 -3.09
N ASP A 48 1.42 -14.14 -4.30
CA ASP A 48 1.22 -15.21 -5.29
C ASP A 48 2.33 -15.25 -6.36
N GLY A 49 3.38 -14.45 -6.16
CA GLY A 49 4.55 -14.35 -7.04
C GLY A 49 4.34 -13.48 -8.29
N SER A 50 3.13 -12.97 -8.51
CA SER A 50 2.81 -12.14 -9.69
C SER A 50 2.50 -10.69 -9.35
N ARG A 51 2.16 -10.39 -8.09
CA ARG A 51 1.79 -9.04 -7.62
C ARG A 51 2.94 -8.33 -6.92
N HIS A 52 2.99 -7.01 -7.06
CA HIS A 52 3.90 -6.17 -6.27
C HIS A 52 3.27 -5.90 -4.90
N VAL A 53 3.71 -6.64 -3.89
CA VAL A 53 3.18 -6.53 -2.53
C VAL A 53 4.29 -6.09 -1.58
N VAL A 54 4.05 -5.00 -0.85
CA VAL A 54 4.98 -4.47 0.15
C VAL A 54 4.37 -4.56 1.54
N GLY A 55 5.12 -5.21 2.44
CA GLY A 55 4.80 -5.30 3.85
C GLY A 55 5.36 -4.13 4.63
N LEU A 56 4.52 -3.52 5.46
CA LEU A 56 4.90 -2.51 6.43
C LEU A 56 4.86 -3.10 7.83
N LYS A 57 5.80 -2.70 8.69
CA LYS A 57 5.74 -3.03 10.12
C LYS A 57 4.62 -2.26 10.80
N ASN A 58 4.41 -1.00 10.43
CA ASN A 58 3.34 -0.18 10.95
C ASN A 58 2.63 0.63 9.86
N LEU A 59 1.39 0.24 9.54
CA LEU A 59 0.54 0.91 8.56
C LEU A 59 0.21 2.39 8.89
N LEU A 60 0.36 2.79 10.15
CA LEU A 60 0.11 4.15 10.59
C LEU A 60 1.39 5.01 10.61
N ASP A 61 2.56 4.40 10.39
CA ASP A 61 3.81 5.13 10.31
C ASP A 61 3.91 5.82 8.94
N LYS A 62 3.80 7.16 8.98
CA LYS A 62 3.86 7.99 7.77
C LYS A 62 5.24 7.97 7.11
N ASN A 63 6.31 7.79 7.88
CA ASN A 63 7.66 7.76 7.33
C ASN A 63 7.88 6.47 6.56
N GLU A 64 7.54 5.33 7.17
CA GLU A 64 7.65 4.01 6.53
C GLU A 64 6.78 3.94 5.27
N LEU A 65 5.53 4.41 5.35
CA LEU A 65 4.62 4.48 4.21
C LEU A 65 5.15 5.40 3.11
N ARG A 66 5.78 6.52 3.46
CA ARG A 66 6.36 7.45 2.48
C ARG A 66 7.54 6.85 1.74
N GLU A 67 8.45 6.19 2.43
CA GLU A 67 9.60 5.53 1.78
C GLU A 67 9.13 4.45 0.80
N VAL A 68 8.15 3.64 1.20
CA VAL A 68 7.57 2.61 0.32
C VAL A 68 6.91 3.22 -0.90
N LEU A 69 6.05 4.24 -0.72
CA LEU A 69 5.40 4.92 -1.82
C LEU A 69 6.42 5.63 -2.73
N ASP A 70 7.52 6.15 -2.19
CA ASP A 70 8.52 6.83 -3.01
C ASP A 70 9.39 5.87 -3.82
N GLN A 71 9.70 4.69 -3.27
CA GLN A 71 10.52 3.67 -3.93
C GLN A 71 9.77 2.83 -4.96
N ASN A 72 8.44 2.70 -4.83
CA ASN A 72 7.64 1.79 -5.66
C ASN A 72 6.72 2.51 -6.68
N LEU A 73 6.63 3.86 -6.64
CA LEU A 73 5.90 4.69 -7.62
C LEU A 73 6.85 5.69 -8.29
#